data_AF-A0A6H1ZZI0-F1
#
_entry.id   AF-A0A6H1ZZI0-F1
#
_cell.length_a   1.000
_cell.length_b   1.000
_cell.length_c   1.000
_cell.angle_alpha   90.00
_cell.angle_beta   90.00
_cell.angle_gamma   90.00
#
_symmetry.space_group_name_H-M   'P 1'
#
loop_
_entity.id
_entity.type
_entity.pdbx_description
1 polymer ?
#
loop_
_entity_poly.entity_id
_entity_poly.type
_entity_poly.pdbx_seq_one_letter_code
_entity_poly.pdbx_strand_id
1 'polypeptide(L)' 'MAEKPEPIEVTILHVREYTVGPLEGSQTTLHDILFQAPGMVPLLITLPAEEDTPEGRAVAIRAKIEAERARKPERLTV' A
#
# COMPACT_ATOMS: atom_id res chain seq x y z
N MET A 1 5.00 -9.37 26.87
CA MET A 1 6.04 -9.40 25.83
C MET A 1 5.34 -9.16 24.52
N ALA A 2 5.63 -8.07 23.81
CA ALA A 2 5.01 -7.82 22.51
C ALA A 2 5.66 -8.76 21.49
N GLU A 3 4.90 -9.75 21.03
CA GLU A 3 5.29 -10.65 19.95
C GLU A 3 5.66 -9.78 18.75
N LYS A 4 6.92 -9.81 18.32
CA LYS A 4 7.34 -9.06 17.13
C LYS A 4 6.60 -9.69 15.95
N PRO A 5 5.78 -8.92 15.20
CA PRO A 5 5.03 -9.48 14.09
C PRO A 5 5.99 -10.11 13.10
N GLU A 6 5.70 -11.36 12.70
CA GLU A 6 6.50 -12.10 11.74
C GLU A 6 6.73 -11.27 10.47
N PRO A 7 7.93 -11.35 9.85
CA PRO A 7 8.20 -10.66 8.61
C PRO A 7 7.29 -11.21 7.51
N ILE A 8 6.49 -10.34 6.89
CA ILE A 8 5.68 -10.70 5.72
C ILE A 8 6.51 -10.32 4.49
N GLU A 9 6.98 -11.33 3.76
CA GLU A 9 7.61 -11.10 2.46
C GLU A 9 6.54 -10.69 1.45
N VAL A 10 6.77 -9.57 0.77
CA VAL A 10 5.89 -9.06 -0.29
C VAL A 10 6.70 -8.83 -1.56
N THR A 11 6.07 -9.04 -2.70
CA THR A 11 6.66 -8.71 -4.01
C THR A 11 6.09 -7.39 -4.48
N ILE A 12 6.96 -6.41 -4.75
CA ILE A 12 6.54 -5.17 -5.42
C ILE A 12 6.40 -5.48 -6.91
N LEU A 13 5.19 -5.31 -7.43
CA LEU A 13 4.87 -5.56 -8.84
C LEU A 13 5.11 -4.31 -9.69
N HIS A 14 4.73 -3.15 -9.18
CA HIS A 14 4.84 -1.89 -9.89
C HIS A 14 4.92 -0.71 -8.92
N VAL A 15 5.69 0.31 -9.30
CA VAL A 15 5.70 1.62 -8.64
C VAL A 15 5.46 2.67 -9.71
N ARG A 16 4.44 3.51 -9.50
CA ARG A 16 4.09 4.62 -10.37
C ARG A 16 4.17 5.92 -9.59
N GLU A 17 4.94 6.86 -10.09
CA GLU A 17 4.95 8.24 -9.61
C GLU A 17 3.96 9.08 -10.42
N TYR A 18 3.19 9.92 -9.76
CA TYR A 18 2.35 10.92 -10.41
C TYR A 18 2.11 12.11 -9.49
N THR A 19 2.04 13.31 -10.07
CA THR A 19 1.80 14.54 -9.34
C THR A 19 0.33 14.92 -9.44
N VAL A 20 -0.29 15.23 -8.31
CA VAL A 20 -1.68 15.73 -8.23
C VAL A 20 -1.70 17.15 -7.67
N GLY A 21 -2.54 18.01 -8.25
CA GLY A 21 -2.84 19.35 -7.73
C GLY A 21 -3.45 20.29 -8.80
N PRO A 22 -4.28 21.28 -8.42
CA PRO A 22 -4.55 22.43 -9.27
C PRO A 22 -3.32 23.34 -9.33
N LEU A 23 -3.16 24.07 -10.44
CA LEU A 23 -2.10 25.03 -10.76
C LEU A 23 -2.08 26.24 -9.78
N GLU A 24 -1.94 26.06 -8.47
CA GLU A 24 -1.76 27.18 -7.51
C GLU A 24 -1.24 26.67 -6.15
N GLY A 25 0.10 26.59 -6.03
CA GLY A 25 0.78 26.69 -4.73
C GLY A 25 1.24 25.40 -4.05
N SER A 26 0.71 24.21 -4.38
CA SER A 26 1.26 22.95 -3.83
C SER A 26 1.02 21.79 -4.79
N GLN A 27 2.08 21.41 -5.50
CA GLN A 27 2.14 20.15 -6.23
C GLN A 27 2.49 19.05 -5.23
N THR A 28 1.68 18.00 -5.17
CA THR A 28 1.99 16.82 -4.34
C THR A 28 2.33 15.66 -5.26
N THR A 29 3.55 15.15 -5.14
CA THR A 29 3.95 13.93 -5.81
C THR A 29 3.51 12.73 -4.98
N LEU A 30 2.81 11.80 -5.61
CA LEU A 30 2.33 10.57 -5.02
C LEU A 30 3.00 9.37 -5.72
N HIS A 31 3.26 8.33 -4.94
CA HIS A 31 3.70 7.03 -5.37
C HIS A 31 2.60 6.00 -5.14
N ASP A 32 2.11 5.44 -6.24
CA ASP A 32 1.26 4.25 -6.25
C ASP A 32 2.15 3.01 -6.30
N ILE A 33 2.08 2.18 -5.26
CA ILE A 33 2.86 0.96 -5.13
C ILE A 33 1.91 -0.22 -5.16
N LEU A 34 1.93 -0.97 -6.26
CA LEU A 34 1.24 -2.23 -6.40
C LEU A 34 2.15 -3.35 -5.89
N PHE A 35 1.67 -4.11 -4.93
CA PHE A 35 2.41 -5.21 -4.32
C PHE A 35 1.53 -6.45 -4.18
N GLN A 36 2.16 -7.60 -3.98
CA GLN A 36 1.48 -8.87 -3.74
C GLN A 36 2.05 -9.55 -2.51
N ALA A 37 1.15 -9.93 -1.59
CA ALA A 37 1.46 -10.76 -0.43
C ALA A 37 1.04 -12.22 -0.69
N PRO A 38 1.69 -13.21 -0.05
CA PRO A 38 1.33 -14.61 -0.18
C PRO A 38 -0.14 -14.88 0.12
N GLY A 39 -0.82 -15.61 -0.77
CA GLY A 39 -2.23 -15.98 -0.59
C GLY A 39 -3.23 -14.82 -0.74
N MET A 40 -2.78 -13.66 -1.23
CA MET A 40 -3.63 -12.47 -1.44
C MET A 40 -3.60 -12.04 -2.91
N VAL A 41 -4.66 -11.37 -3.34
CA VAL A 41 -4.68 -10.66 -4.62
C VAL A 41 -3.72 -9.46 -4.56
N PRO A 42 -3.24 -8.94 -5.69
CA PRO A 42 -2.44 -7.71 -5.71
C PRO A 42 -3.17 -6.54 -5.04
N LEU A 43 -2.44 -5.79 -4.21
CA LEU A 43 -2.95 -4.67 -3.44
C LEU A 43 -2.19 -3.40 -3.80
N LEU A 44 -2.91 -2.28 -3.82
CA LEU A 44 -2.36 -0.95 -4.08
C LEU A 44 -2.32 -0.14 -2.78
N ILE A 45 -1.16 0.48 -2.51
CA ILE A 45 -1.05 1.63 -1.61
C ILE A 45 -0.68 2.87 -2.41
N THR A 46 -1.10 4.02 -1.91
CA THR A 46 -0.73 5.34 -2.42
C THR A 46 -0.06 6.09 -1.27
N LEU A 47 1.13 6.62 -1.50
CA LEU A 47 1.92 7.36 -0.51
C LEU A 47 2.41 8.67 -1.10
N PRO A 48 2.47 9.77 -0.33
CA PRO A 48 3.26 10.93 -0.73
C PRO A 48 4.73 10.55 -0.94
N ALA A 49 5.37 11.12 -1.95
CA ALA A 49 6.78 10.83 -2.26
C ALA A 49 7.73 11.16 -1.08
N GLU A 50 7.36 12.14 -0.26
CA GLU A 50 8.09 12.49 0.97
C GLU A 50 7.98 11.42 2.07
N GLU A 51 6.91 10.63 2.08
CA GLU A 51 6.69 9.53 3.02
C GLU A 51 7.20 8.19 2.47
N ASP A 52 7.68 8.16 1.23
CA ASP A 52 8.10 6.96 0.51
C ASP A 52 9.48 6.44 0.94
N THR A 53 9.61 6.18 2.23
CA THR A 53 10.77 5.58 2.88
C THR A 53 10.55 4.06 3.07
N PRO A 54 11.61 3.26 3.27
CA PRO A 54 11.45 1.83 3.58
C PRO A 54 10.50 1.58 4.76
N GLU A 55 10.58 2.41 5.81
CA GLU A 55 9.73 2.34 6.99
C GLU A 55 8.28 2.75 6.67
N GLY A 56 8.08 3.86 5.96
CA GLY A 56 6.76 4.34 5.54
C GLY A 56 6.02 3.34 4.65
N ARG A 57 6.73 2.78 3.66
CA ARG A 57 6.22 1.68 2.81
C ARG A 57 5.82 0.48 3.65
N ALA A 58 6.68 0.03 4.57
CA ALA A 58 6.41 -1.16 5.37
C ALA A 58 5.16 -0.99 6.25
N VAL A 59 5.00 0.19 6.87
CA VAL A 59 3.81 0.53 7.68
C VAL A 59 2.54 0.51 6.80
N ALA A 60 2.58 1.17 5.64
CA ALA A 60 1.43 1.26 4.74
C ALA A 60 1.03 -0.10 4.15
N ILE A 61 2.02 -0.89 3.70
CA ILE A 61 1.82 -2.26 3.19
C ILE A 61 1.18 -3.14 4.28
N ARG A 62 1.71 -3.10 5.51
CA ARG A 62 1.16 -3.89 6.61
C ARG A 62 -0.28 -3.50 6.92
N ALA A 63 -0.57 -2.21 7.05
CA ALA A 63 -1.93 -1.73 7.28
C ALA A 63 -2.90 -2.18 6.18
N LYS A 64 -2.45 -2.16 4.91
CA LYS A 64 -3.26 -2.62 3.77
C LYS A 64 -3.52 -4.13 3.80
N ILE A 65 -2.51 -4.94 4.15
CA ILE A 65 -2.65 -6.38 4.33
C ILE A 65 -3.63 -6.70 5.47
N GLU A 66 -3.51 -6.02 6.60
CA GLU A 66 -4.40 -6.21 7.75
C GLU A 66 -5.86 -5.85 7.40
N ALA A 67 -6.06 -4.73 6.71
CA ALA A 67 -7.38 -4.33 6.23
C ALA A 67 -7.99 -5.36 5.27
N GLU A 68 -7.21 -5.89 4.32
CA GLU A 68 -7.69 -6.89 3.38
C GLU A 68 -7.97 -8.24 4.06
N ARG A 69 -7.14 -8.66 5.03
CA ARG A 69 -7.39 -9.88 5.84
C ARG A 69 -8.65 -9.76 6.69
N ALA A 70 -8.94 -8.57 7.20
CA ALA A 70 -10.17 -8.30 7.96
C ALA A 70 -11.41 -8.20 7.07
N ARG A 71 -11.23 -7.98 5.75
CA ARG A 71 -12.33 -7.85 4.81
C ARG A 71 -12.97 -9.21 4.54
N LYS A 72 -14.27 -9.32 4.79
CA LYS A 72 -15.04 -10.49 4.36
C LYS A 72 -15.26 -10.38 2.84
N PRO A 73 -15.05 -11.45 2.06
CA PRO A 73 -15.34 -11.42 0.63
C PRO A 73 -16.83 -11.16 0.42
N GLU A 74 -17.17 -10.01 -0.18
CA GLU A 74 -18.50 -9.76 -0.68
C GLU A 74 -18.70 -10.62 -1.94
N ARG A 75 -19.54 -11.65 -1.83
CA ARG A 75 -19.99 -12.41 -3.00
C ARG A 75 -20.89 -11.51 -3.84
N LEU A 76 -20.32 -10.89 -4.87
CA LEU A 76 -21.08 -10.37 -5.99
C LEU A 76 -21.60 -11.57 -6.79
N THR A 77 -22.91 -11.76 -6.76
CA THR A 77 -23.59 -12.66 -7.70
C THR A 77 -23.83 -11.84 -8.97
N VAL A 78 -23.10 -12.15 -10.03
CA VAL A 78 -23.25 -11.56 -11.38
C VAL A 78 -24.12 -12.45 -12.25
#